data_AF-A0A433H9Z2-F1
#
_entry.id   AF-A0A433H9Z2-F1
#
_cell.length_a   1.000
_cell.length_b   1.000
_cell.length_c   1.000
_cell.angle_alpha   90.00
_cell.angle_beta   90.00
_cell.angle_gamma   90.00
#
_symmetry.space_group_name_H-M   'P 1'
#
loop_
_entity.id
_entity.type
_entity.pdbx_description
1 polymer ?
#
loop_
_entity_poly.entity_id
_entity_poly.type
_entity_poly.pdbx_seq_one_letter_code
_entity_poly.pdbx_strand_id
1 'polypeptide(L)' 'MEICNTALQLIGTVVFVAILRNPNVISRDFITYMADLFTITPKQFETWIVGGGIFIFMLSAAINVFDGFRKTRIR' A
#
# COMPACT_ATOMS: atom_id res chain seq x y z
N MET A 1 -10.23 -19.55 4.50
CA MET A 1 -8.84 -19.06 4.54
C MET A 1 -8.66 -17.82 3.66
N GLU A 2 -9.11 -17.83 2.39
CA GLU A 2 -8.92 -16.71 1.46
C GLU A 2 -9.74 -15.46 1.80
N ILE A 3 -11.01 -15.62 2.24
CA ILE A 3 -11.85 -14.50 2.70
C ILE A 3 -11.22 -13.78 3.90
N CYS A 4 -10.55 -14.51 4.80
CA CYS A 4 -9.85 -13.91 5.94
C CYS A 4 -8.62 -13.12 5.47
N ASN A 5 -7.92 -13.62 4.44
CA ASN A 5 -6.77 -12.93 3.84
C ASN A 5 -7.21 -11.66 3.09
N THR A 6 -8.33 -11.70 2.37
CA THR A 6 -8.92 -10.51 1.73
C THR A 6 -9.39 -9.49 2.76
N ALA A 7 -10.03 -9.93 3.84
CA ALA A 7 -10.43 -9.04 4.94
C ALA A 7 -9.21 -8.39 5.61
N LEU A 8 -8.14 -9.15 5.85
CA LEU A 8 -6.90 -8.65 6.42
C LEU A 8 -6.18 -7.68 5.47
N GLN A 9 -6.22 -7.94 4.16
CA GLN A 9 -5.69 -7.01 3.14
C GLN A 9 -6.49 -5.70 3.12
N LEU A 10 -7.82 -5.75 3.20
CA LEU A 10 -8.67 -4.55 3.28
C LEU A 10 -8.37 -3.76 4.55
N ILE A 11 -8.30 -4.42 5.70
CA ILE A 11 -7.97 -3.79 6.99
C ILE A 11 -6.58 -3.16 6.92
N GLY A 12 -5.58 -3.90 6.44
CA GLY A 12 -4.22 -3.41 6.27
C GLY A 12 -4.14 -2.19 5.35
N THR A 13 -4.95 -2.16 4.29
CA THR A 13 -5.02 -1.01 3.37
C THR A 13 -5.64 0.21 4.04
N VAL A 14 -6.73 0.04 4.77
CA VAL A 14 -7.38 1.13 5.52
C VAL A 14 -6.43 1.70 6.56
N VAL A 15 -5.75 0.84 7.32
CA VAL A 15 -4.75 1.25 8.33
C VAL A 15 -3.58 1.95 7.66
N PHE A 16 -3.06 1.43 6.55
CA PHE A 16 -1.97 2.06 5.81
C PHE A 16 -2.36 3.46 5.33
N VAL A 17 -3.54 3.63 4.71
CA VAL A 17 -4.04 4.94 4.28
C VAL A 17 -4.24 5.88 5.47
N ALA A 18 -4.73 5.39 6.61
CA ALA A 18 -4.90 6.19 7.82
C ALA A 18 -3.55 6.67 8.39
N ILE A 19 -2.51 5.83 8.36
CA ILE A 19 -1.15 6.21 8.76
C ILE A 19 -0.58 7.27 7.81
N LEU A 20 -0.74 7.08 6.49
CA LEU A 20 -0.25 8.05 5.50
C LEU A 20 -0.93 9.42 5.62
N ARG A 21 -2.21 9.44 6.02
CA ARG A 21 -2.95 10.69 6.26
C ARG A 21 -2.68 11.30 7.64
N ASN A 22 -1.96 10.62 8.52
CA ASN A 22 -1.70 11.12 9.85
C ASN A 22 -0.56 12.14 9.81
N PRO A 23 -0.82 13.44 10.07
CA PRO A 23 0.19 14.49 9.97
C PRO A 23 1.28 14.38 11.05
N ASN A 24 1.06 13.59 12.11
CA ASN A 24 2.08 13.30 13.11
C ASN A 24 3.06 12.20 12.67
N VAL A 25 2.67 11.36 11.70
CA VAL A 25 3.53 10.28 11.17
C VAL A 25 4.21 10.74 9.89
N ILE A 26 3.44 11.30 8.96
CA ILE A 26 3.95 11.94 7.74
C ILE A 26 3.89 13.46 7.97
N SER A 27 4.90 13.95 8.70
CA SER A 27 5.09 15.39 8.89
C SER A 27 5.72 16.03 7.66
N ARG A 28 5.59 17.35 7.52
CA ARG A 28 6.29 18.10 6.46
C ARG A 28 7.80 17.93 6.54
N ASP A 29 8.36 17.86 7.74
CA ASP A 29 9.80 17.68 7.96
C ASP A 29 10.24 16.30 7.46
N PHE A 30 9.44 15.25 7.73
CA PHE A 30 9.68 13.91 7.21
C PHE A 30 9.64 13.87 5.68
N ILE A 31 8.61 14.47 5.07
CA ILE A 31 8.49 14.54 3.60
C ILE A 31 9.70 15.26 3.01
N THR A 32 10.10 16.38 3.60
CA THR A 32 11.22 17.20 3.10
C THR A 32 12.55 16.45 3.22
N TYR A 33 12.80 15.80 4.35
CA TYR A 33 13.98 14.97 4.55
C TYR A 33 14.06 13.83 3.53
N MET A 34 12.97 13.11 3.32
CA MET A 34 12.92 12.01 2.36
C MET A 34 13.08 12.50 0.92
N ALA A 35 12.44 13.62 0.58
CA ALA A 35 12.56 14.23 -0.73
C ALA A 35 14.02 14.57 -1.06
N ASP A 36 14.74 15.17 -0.11
CA ASP A 36 16.17 15.48 -0.24
C ASP A 36 17.02 14.22 -0.39
N LEU A 37 16.77 13.20 0.44
CA LEU A 37 17.47 11.92 0.41
C LEU A 37 17.34 11.18 -0.93
N PHE A 38 16.16 11.24 -1.55
CA PHE A 38 15.92 10.67 -2.88
C PHE A 38 16.21 11.64 -4.02
N THR A 39 16.65 12.87 -3.72
CA THR A 39 16.89 13.93 -4.72
C THR A 39 15.66 14.22 -5.60
N ILE A 40 14.48 14.17 -5.00
CA ILE A 40 13.18 14.44 -5.64
C ILE A 40 12.46 15.58 -4.91
N THR A 41 11.38 16.08 -5.50
CA THR A 41 10.56 17.09 -4.82
C THR A 41 9.65 16.47 -3.76
N PRO A 42 9.28 17.20 -2.69
CA PRO A 42 8.28 16.79 -1.70
C PRO A 42 6.98 16.26 -2.32
N LYS A 43 6.47 16.97 -3.34
CA LYS A 43 5.25 16.56 -4.07
C LYS A 43 5.44 15.25 -4.83
N GLN A 44 6.60 15.03 -5.43
CA GLN A 44 6.90 13.76 -6.10
C GLN A 44 6.98 12.63 -5.08
N PHE A 45 7.60 12.85 -3.92
CA PHE A 45 7.66 11.85 -2.86
C PHE A 45 6.26 11.44 -2.37
N GLU A 46 5.38 12.40 -2.10
CA GLU A 46 3.98 12.13 -1.75
C GLU A 46 3.26 11.33 -2.85
N THR A 47 3.47 11.71 -4.11
CA THR A 47 2.88 11.01 -5.27
C THR A 47 3.39 9.58 -5.37
N TRP A 48 4.68 9.34 -5.13
CA TRP A 48 5.29 8.01 -5.11
C TRP A 48 4.78 7.14 -3.97
N ILE A 49 4.58 7.70 -2.77
CA ILE A 49 3.99 6.98 -1.64
C ILE A 49 2.56 6.53 -1.97
N VAL A 50 1.74 7.44 -2.49
CA VAL A 50 0.35 7.12 -2.86
C VAL A 50 0.32 6.11 -4.01
N GLY A 51 1.10 6.34 -5.06
CA GLY A 51 1.19 5.44 -6.22
C GLY A 51 1.73 4.06 -5.87
N GLY A 52 2.78 3.99 -5.05
CA GLY A 52 3.34 2.74 -4.54
C GLY A 52 2.35 1.96 -3.67
N GLY A 53 1.60 2.66 -2.82
CA GLY A 53 0.52 2.06 -2.04
C GLY A 53 -0.57 1.42 -2.92
N ILE A 54 -1.02 2.13 -3.96
CA ILE A 54 -2.00 1.61 -4.93
C ILE A 54 -1.43 0.39 -5.68
N PHE A 55 -0.16 0.46 -6.09
CA PHE A 55 0.50 -0.62 -6.81
C PHE A 55 0.60 -1.91 -5.98
N ILE A 56 1.05 -1.81 -4.73
CA ILE A 56 1.12 -2.95 -3.80
C ILE A 56 -0.27 -3.55 -3.56
N PHE A 57 -1.29 -2.70 -3.42
CA PHE A 57 -2.66 -3.16 -3.26
C PHE A 57 -3.14 -3.96 -4.48
N MET A 58 -2.88 -3.46 -5.68
CA MET A 58 -3.24 -4.13 -6.94
C MET A 58 -2.52 -5.47 -7.11
N LEU A 59 -1.22 -5.53 -6.80
CA LEU A 59 -0.45 -6.78 -6.81
C LEU A 59 -1.03 -7.80 -5.81
N SER A 60 -1.34 -7.35 -4.60
CA SER A 60 -1.90 -8.20 -3.56
C SER A 60 -3.28 -8.76 -3.96
N ALA A 61 -4.10 -7.94 -4.62
CA ALA A 61 -5.37 -8.40 -5.19
C ALA A 61 -5.16 -9.43 -6.32
N ALA A 62 -4.20 -9.21 -7.22
CA ALA A 62 -3.88 -10.15 -8.29
C ALA A 62 -3.39 -11.50 -7.75
N ILE A 63 -2.53 -11.50 -6.73
CA ILE A 63 -2.06 -12.73 -6.06
C ILE A 63 -3.25 -13.47 -5.43
N ASN A 64 -4.12 -12.77 -4.69
CA ASN A 64 -5.29 -13.40 -4.08
C ASN A 64 -6.24 -14.02 -5.12
N VAL A 65 -6.44 -13.38 -6.28
CA VAL A 65 -7.23 -13.94 -7.39
C VAL A 65 -6.56 -15.18 -7.98
N PHE A 66 -5.25 -15.12 -8.23
CA PHE A 66 -4.49 -16.25 -8.77
C PHE A 66 -4.52 -17.47 -7.83
N ASP A 67 -4.34 -17.25 -6.53
CA ASP A 67 -4.43 -18.29 -5.52
C ASP A 67 -5.83 -18.92 -5.47
N GLY A 68 -6.89 -18.10 -5.52
CA GLY A 68 -8.27 -18.58 -5.57
C GLY A 68 -8.53 -19.50 -6.76
N PHE A 69 -8.08 -19.11 -7.96
CA PHE A 69 -8.19 -19.96 -9.16
C PHE A 69 -7.38 -21.26 -9.05
N ARG A 70 -6.16 -21.18 -8.51
CA ARG A 70 -5.30 -22.36 -8.31
C ARG A 70 -5.94 -23.35 -7.33
N LYS A 71 -6.58 -22.85 -6.28
CA LYS A 71 -7.22 -23.66 -5.25
C LYS A 71 -8.48 -24.38 -5.74
N THR A 72 -9.23 -23.78 -6.66
CA THR A 72 -10.38 -24.44 -7.32
C THR A 72 -9.99 -25.55 -8.28
N ARG A 73 -8.73 -25.60 -8.75
CA ARG A 73 -8.24 -26.62 -9.71
C ARG A 73 -7.75 -27.92 -9.05
N ILE A 74 -7.47 -27.92 -7.75
CA ILE A 74 -6.96 -29.11 -7.01
C ILE A 74 -8.13 -29.86 -6.33
N ARG A 75 -9.37 -29.66 -6.79
CA ARG A 75 -10.53 -30.45 -6.37
C ARG A 75 -11.24 -31.04 -7.58
#